data_AF-A0A1F9KR30-F1
#
_entry.id   AF-A0A1F9KR30-F1
#
_cell.length_a   1.000
_cell.length_b   1.000
_cell.length_c   1.000
_cell.angle_alpha   90.00
_cell.angle_beta   90.00
_cell.angle_gamma   90.00
#
_symmetry.space_group_name_H-M   'P 1'
#
loop_
_entity.id
_entity.type
_entity.pdbx_description
1 polymer ?
#
loop_
_entity_poly.entity_id
_entity_poly.type
_entity_poly.pdbx_seq_one_letter_code
_entity_poly.pdbx_strand_id
1 'polypeptide(L)'
;MDDMDKRLFVGIKISPKLQRELDNCPRRAEHYFKENRPESLEIVTLGEEKLIGRFLQDGFPVSDIDNVSRNVRSIVSLITQGYRLAEDSVRIYADSKVRAALAV
;
A
#
# COMPACT_ATOMS: atom_id res chain seq x y z
N MET A 1 -6.20 -22.20 -13.68
CA MET A 1 -6.00 -20.98 -12.87
C MET A 1 -6.04 -19.85 -13.86
N ASP A 2 -7.06 -19.00 -13.79
CA ASP A 2 -7.17 -17.86 -14.71
C ASP A 2 -6.04 -16.87 -14.39
N ASP A 3 -5.29 -16.47 -15.41
CA ASP A 3 -4.22 -15.48 -15.30
C ASP A 3 -4.72 -14.09 -14.86
N MET A 4 -6.05 -13.90 -14.80
CA MET A 4 -6.74 -12.68 -14.39
C MET A 4 -6.92 -12.50 -12.87
N ASP A 5 -6.57 -13.50 -12.04
CA ASP A 5 -6.66 -13.37 -10.57
C ASP A 5 -5.53 -12.52 -9.95
N LYS A 6 -4.59 -12.03 -10.78
CA LYS A 6 -3.43 -11.24 -10.34
C LYS A 6 -3.84 -9.79 -10.11
N ARG A 7 -3.85 -9.36 -8.85
CA ARG A 7 -4.12 -7.97 -8.49
C ARG A 7 -2.85 -7.12 -8.53
N LEU A 8 -2.98 -5.90 -8.99
CA LEU A 8 -1.90 -4.91 -8.91
C LEU A 8 -1.91 -4.23 -7.54
N PHE A 9 -0.71 -4.04 -6.99
CA PHE A 9 -0.50 -3.32 -5.74
C PHE A 9 0.35 -2.08 -6.01
N VAL A 10 -0.13 -0.91 -5.58
CA VAL A 10 0.60 0.36 -5.66
C VAL A 10 1.08 0.72 -4.28
N GLY A 11 2.40 0.75 -4.07
CA GLY A 11 2.93 0.90 -2.71
C GLY A 11 4.40 1.27 -2.62
N ILE A 12 4.85 1.43 -1.38
CA ILE A 12 6.20 1.84 -1.00
C ILE A 12 6.83 0.71 -0.20
N LYS A 13 8.10 0.39 -0.51
CA LYS A 13 8.87 -0.56 0.29
C LYS A 13 9.14 0.03 1.68
N ILE A 14 8.84 -0.75 2.71
CA ILE A 14 9.08 -0.36 4.10
C ILE A 14 10.56 -0.53 4.42
N SER A 15 11.29 0.57 4.41
CA SER A 15 12.67 0.62 4.90
C SER A 15 12.71 0.54 6.43
N PRO A 16 13.85 0.17 7.05
CA PRO A 16 13.99 0.20 8.50
C PRO A 16 13.72 1.56 9.14
N LYS A 17 13.95 2.66 8.41
CA LYS A 17 13.62 4.02 8.88
C LYS A 17 12.11 4.23 8.86
N LEU A 18 11.46 3.90 7.73
CA LEU A 18 10.01 4.00 7.58
C LEU A 18 9.26 3.12 8.59
N GLN A 19 9.76 1.92 8.88
CA GLN A 19 9.20 1.05 9.91
C GLN A 19 9.16 1.73 11.28
N ARG A 20 10.25 2.39 11.71
CA ARG A 20 10.27 3.10 13.00
C ARG A 20 9.25 4.23 13.06
N GLU A 21 9.07 4.97 11.96
CA GLU A 21 8.05 6.02 11.91
C GLU A 21 6.64 5.44 11.98
N LEU A 22 6.40 4.31 11.32
CA LEU A 22 5.13 3.58 11.39
C LEU A 22 4.87 3.00 12.79
N ASP A 23 5.90 2.51 13.49
CA ASP A 23 5.78 1.98 14.86
C ASP A 23 5.42 3.08 15.87
N ASN A 24 5.82 4.32 15.58
CA ASN A 24 5.49 5.52 16.37
C ASN A 24 4.21 6.23 15.90
N CYS A 25 3.46 5.61 14.98
CA CYS A 25 2.28 6.20 14.40
C CYS A 25 1.18 6.41 15.46
N PRO A 26 0.53 7.59 15.52
CA PRO A 26 -0.54 7.84 16.48
C PRO A 26 -1.73 6.90 16.24
N ARG A 27 -2.36 6.39 17.31
CA ARG A 27 -3.62 5.58 17.25
C ARG A 27 -4.71 6.19 16.37
N ARG A 28 -4.74 7.52 16.22
CA ARG A 28 -5.70 8.19 15.33
C ARG A 28 -5.53 7.83 13.85
N ALA A 29 -4.39 7.31 13.41
CA ALA A 29 -4.15 6.92 12.02
C ALA A 29 -4.72 5.55 11.64
N GLU A 30 -5.24 4.77 12.60
CA GLU A 30 -5.84 3.44 12.37
C GLU A 30 -6.96 3.47 11.31
N HIS A 31 -7.63 4.60 11.11
CA HIS A 31 -8.66 4.74 10.09
C HIS A 31 -8.17 4.64 8.65
N TYR A 32 -6.87 4.86 8.39
CA TYR A 32 -6.27 4.67 7.07
C TYR A 32 -6.00 3.20 6.74
N PHE A 33 -6.04 2.31 7.75
CA PHE A 33 -5.78 0.88 7.62
C PHE A 33 -7.05 0.02 7.70
N LYS A 34 -8.25 0.64 7.77
CA LYS A 34 -9.50 -0.11 8.00
C LYS A 34 -9.88 -0.98 6.81
N GLU A 35 -10.09 -2.26 7.10
CA GLU A 35 -10.70 -3.23 6.18
C GLU A 35 -12.04 -2.70 5.64
N ASN A 36 -12.30 -3.00 4.36
CA ASN A 36 -13.53 -2.67 3.60
C ASN A 36 -13.64 -1.25 3.01
N ARG A 37 -12.55 -0.47 2.93
CA ARG A 37 -12.52 0.71 2.06
C ARG A 37 -11.61 0.45 0.86
N PRO A 38 -12.07 0.70 -0.38
CA PRO A 38 -11.22 0.55 -1.56
C PRO A 38 -9.93 1.36 -1.46
N GLU A 39 -9.94 2.45 -0.70
CA GLU A 39 -8.83 3.41 -0.54
C GLU A 39 -7.96 3.20 0.70
N SER A 40 -8.21 2.16 1.50
CA SER A 40 -7.38 1.89 2.67
C SER A 40 -5.97 1.45 2.27
N LEU A 41 -4.99 1.84 3.08
CA LEU A 41 -3.65 1.28 2.98
C LEU A 41 -3.59 -0.09 3.66
N GLU A 42 -2.82 -0.98 3.06
CA GLU A 42 -2.50 -2.31 3.56
C GLU A 42 -0.98 -2.47 3.65
N ILE A 43 -0.53 -3.21 4.66
CA ILE A 43 0.85 -3.68 4.74
C ILE A 43 0.87 -5.13 4.26
N VAL A 44 1.61 -5.37 3.18
CA VAL A 44 1.73 -6.70 2.55
C VAL A 44 3.18 -7.14 2.55
N THR A 45 3.39 -8.45 2.40
CA THR A 45 4.73 -9.04 2.28
C THR A 45 4.93 -9.56 0.86
N LEU A 46 6.02 -9.15 0.21
CA LEU A 46 6.48 -9.64 -1.08
C LEU A 46 7.85 -10.31 -0.88
N GLY A 47 7.87 -11.63 -0.78
CA GLY A 47 9.08 -12.38 -0.41
C GLY A 47 9.52 -12.03 1.02
N GLU A 48 10.69 -11.40 1.15
CA GLU A 48 11.21 -10.90 2.44
C GLU A 48 10.94 -9.41 2.65
N GLU A 49 10.37 -8.73 1.65
CA GLU A 49 10.12 -7.30 1.71
C GLU A 49 8.72 -7.02 2.25
N LYS A 50 8.60 -6.01 3.11
CA LYS A 50 7.30 -5.45 3.49
C LYS A 50 7.01 -4.21 2.65
N LEU A 51 5.77 -4.10 2.19
CA LEU A 51 5.28 -2.98 1.41
C LEU A 51 4.09 -2.35 2.13
N ILE A 52 3.93 -1.04 2.03
CA ILE A 52 2.72 -0.32 2.44
C ILE A 52 2.10 0.36 1.22
N GLY A 53 0.80 0.16 0.99
CA GLY A 53 0.18 0.58 -0.26
C GLY A 53 -1.26 0.12 -0.38
N ARG A 54 -1.75 0.01 -1.62
CA ARG A 54 -3.16 -0.29 -1.91
C ARG A 54 -3.29 -1.23 -3.10
N PHE A 55 -4.26 -2.15 -3.05
CA PHE A 55 -4.67 -2.93 -4.21
C PHE A 55 -5.55 -2.13 -5.18
N LEU A 56 -5.28 -2.29 -6.47
CA LEU A 56 -6.15 -1.78 -7.52
C LEU A 56 -7.23 -2.82 -7.86
N GLN A 57 -8.41 -2.33 -8.23
CA GLN A 57 -9.48 -3.16 -8.77
C GLN A 57 -9.21 -3.49 -10.24
N ASP A 58 -9.80 -4.58 -10.73
CA ASP A 58 -9.70 -4.93 -12.14
C ASP A 58 -10.32 -3.85 -13.02
N GLY A 59 -9.67 -3.53 -14.14
CA GLY A 59 -10.09 -2.43 -15.01
C GLY A 59 -9.80 -1.03 -14.44
N PHE A 60 -8.92 -0.89 -13.45
CA PHE A 60 -8.52 0.42 -12.92
C PHE A 60 -8.01 1.36 -14.04
N PRO A 61 -8.50 2.61 -14.14
CA PRO A 61 -8.09 3.53 -15.19
C PRO A 61 -6.59 3.86 -15.11
N VAL A 62 -5.87 3.67 -16.22
CA VAL A 62 -4.44 4.02 -16.31
C VAL A 62 -4.22 5.51 -16.04
N SER A 63 -5.17 6.36 -16.44
CA SER A 63 -5.16 7.81 -16.20
C SER A 63 -5.15 8.17 -14.70
N ASP A 64 -5.62 7.27 -13.83
CA ASP A 64 -5.78 7.54 -12.40
C ASP A 64 -4.61 6.99 -11.56
N ILE A 65 -3.63 6.32 -12.19
CA ILE A 65 -2.46 5.74 -11.50
C ILE A 65 -1.66 6.83 -10.77
N ASP A 66 -1.50 8.00 -11.39
CA ASP A 66 -0.80 9.14 -10.77
C ASP A 66 -1.54 9.63 -9.52
N ASN A 67 -2.88 9.67 -9.58
CA ASN A 67 -3.70 10.09 -8.45
C ASN A 67 -3.57 9.12 -7.28
N VAL A 68 -3.61 7.80 -7.56
CA VAL A 68 -3.38 6.77 -6.53
C VAL A 68 -1.97 6.88 -5.96
N SER A 69 -0.96 7.09 -6.81
CA SER A 69 0.43 7.18 -6.36
C SER A 69 0.65 8.38 -5.42
N ARG A 70 0.08 9.55 -5.77
CA ARG A 70 0.08 10.73 -4.88
C ARG A 70 -0.70 10.48 -3.60
N ASN A 71 -1.85 9.82 -3.68
CA ASN A 71 -2.68 9.50 -2.52
C ASN A 71 -1.95 8.58 -1.53
N VAL A 72 -1.37 7.48 -2.01
CA VAL A 72 -0.54 6.57 -1.19
C VAL A 72 0.58 7.34 -0.52
N ARG A 73 1.35 8.14 -1.27
CA ARG A 73 2.45 8.94 -0.72
C ARG A 73 1.96 9.93 0.34
N SER A 74 0.84 10.61 0.09
CA SER A 74 0.27 11.60 1.00
C SER A 74 -0.20 10.97 2.30
N ILE A 75 -0.89 9.82 2.24
CA ILE A 75 -1.35 9.12 3.43
C ILE A 75 -0.15 8.60 4.23
N VAL A 76 0.82 7.95 3.56
CA VAL A 76 2.02 7.43 4.25
C VAL A 76 2.78 8.57 4.92
N SER A 77 2.96 9.72 4.26
CA SER A 77 3.61 10.89 4.87
C SER A 77 2.82 11.42 6.07
N LEU A 78 1.48 11.41 6.01
CA LEU A 78 0.64 11.87 7.10
C LEU A 78 0.70 10.96 8.34
N ILE A 79 0.66 9.64 8.16
CA ILE A 79 0.72 8.68 9.27
C ILE A 79 2.13 8.61 9.89
N THR A 80 3.16 8.95 9.11
CA THR A 80 4.57 9.02 9.55
C THR A 80 5.00 10.44 9.95
N GLN A 81 4.03 11.28 10.34
CA GLN A 81 4.27 12.63 10.91
C GLN A 81 5.14 13.54 10.01
N GLY A 82 4.98 13.44 8.69
CA GLY A 82 5.69 14.27 7.73
C GLY A 82 7.03 13.69 7.25
N TYR A 83 7.29 12.40 7.46
CA TYR A 83 8.44 11.72 6.88
C TYR A 83 8.50 11.99 5.37
N ARG A 84 9.67 12.44 4.90
CA ARG A 84 9.89 12.76 3.48
C ARG A 84 10.15 11.47 2.71
N LEU A 85 9.20 11.13 1.86
CA LEU A 85 9.30 10.07 0.87
C LEU A 85 9.88 10.64 -0.42
N ALA A 86 10.75 9.87 -1.08
CA ALA A 86 11.27 10.23 -2.40
C ALA A 86 10.14 10.23 -3.44
N GLU A 87 10.26 11.02 -4.50
CA GLU A 87 9.18 11.11 -5.51
C GLU A 87 8.96 9.78 -6.24
N ASP A 88 10.01 9.00 -6.38
CA ASP A 88 10.07 7.69 -7.02
C ASP A 88 9.90 6.51 -6.04
N SER A 89 9.48 6.78 -4.79
CA SER A 89 9.34 5.73 -3.77
C SER A 89 8.14 4.81 -4.00
N VAL A 90 7.12 5.29 -4.71
CA VAL A 90 5.91 4.53 -5.03
C VAL A 90 6.17 3.68 -6.27
N ARG A 91 5.87 2.39 -6.17
CA ARG A 91 6.06 1.41 -7.25
C ARG A 91 4.80 0.58 -7.42
N ILE A 92 4.64 0.03 -8.62
CA ILE A 92 3.57 -0.90 -8.96
C ILE A 92 4.15 -2.31 -8.91
N TYR A 93 3.47 -3.19 -8.18
CA TYR A 93 3.81 -4.59 -8.03
C TYR A 93 2.67 -5.41 -8.65
N ALA A 94 3.03 -6.40 -9.45
CA ALA A 94 2.10 -7.42 -9.93
C ALA A 94 2.31 -8.65 -9.07
N ASP A 95 1.22 -9.17 -8.51
CA ASP A 95 1.31 -10.26 -7.57
C ASP A 95 0.70 -11.57 -8.09
N SER A 96 1.36 -12.69 -7.77
CA SER A 96 0.90 -14.06 -7.98
C SER A 96 0.74 -14.86 -6.68
N LYS A 97 0.91 -14.25 -5.49
CA LYS A 97 0.99 -14.90 -4.15
C LYS A 97 0.46 -14.08 -2.95
N VAL A 98 -0.02 -12.86 -3.10
CA VAL A 98 -0.78 -12.07 -2.12
C VAL A 98 -2.22 -12.54 -2.14
N ARG A 99 -2.51 -13.52 -1.27
CA ARG A 99 -3.87 -13.83 -0.87
C ARG A 99 -4.22 -13.06 0.40
N ALA A 100 -5.40 -12.44 0.42
CA ALA A 100 -6.08 -12.16 1.69
C ALA A 100 -6.22 -13.50 2.45
N ALA A 101 -5.88 -13.52 3.74
CA ALA A 101 -6.07 -14.70 4.55
C ALA A 101 -7.57 -15.06 4.55
N LEU A 102 -7.89 -16.28 4.11
CA LEU A 102 -9.24 -16.83 4.25
C LEU A 102 -9.56 -16.89 5.75
N ALA A 103 -10.60 -16.17 6.17
CA ALA A 103 -11.22 -16.40 7.46
C ALA A 103 -11.88 -17.78 7.46
N VAL A 104 -11.44 -18.66 8.37
CA VAL A 104 -12.20 -19.79 8.90
C VAL A 104 -11.95 -19.84 10.39
#